data_AF-A0A0M2K9N6-F1
#
_entry.id   AF-A0A0M2K9N6-F1
#
_cell.length_a   1.000
_cell.length_b   1.000
_cell.length_c   1.000
_cell.angle_alpha   90.00
_cell.angle_beta   90.00
_cell.angle_gamma   90.00
#
_symmetry.space_group_name_H-M   'P 1'
#
loop_
_entity.id
_entity.type
_entity.pdbx_description
1 polymer ?
#
loop_
_entity_poly.entity_id
_entity_poly.type
_entity_poly.pdbx_seq_one_letter_code
_entity_poly.pdbx_strand_id
1 'polypeptide(L)'
;MAARATPDGALPQGVAPEKGLQRNTILLARAISAAFPEISDIGGYRQDALKWHPNGLAIDVMIPNYSSAEGKALGDRVLAFAMQHASRYGLDHAIWRQTMYTQGSSPRGMDSRGGDTANHFDHVHIATEGGGYPTGGETYAL
;
A
#
# COMPACT_ATOMS: atom_id res chain seq x y z
N MET A 1 12.38 -18.43 -5.84
CA MET A 1 13.73 -17.86 -6.00
C MET A 1 13.99 -16.93 -4.83
N ALA A 2 15.18 -16.98 -4.23
CA ALA A 2 15.50 -16.22 -3.01
C ALA A 2 15.49 -14.70 -3.27
N ALA A 3 14.94 -13.94 -2.32
CA ALA A 3 15.03 -12.49 -2.29
C ALA A 3 16.51 -12.09 -2.34
N ARG A 4 16.85 -11.21 -3.28
CA ARG A 4 18.20 -10.63 -3.38
C ARG A 4 18.35 -9.67 -2.20
N ALA A 5 18.93 -10.14 -1.10
CA ALA A 5 19.26 -9.29 0.03
C ALA A 5 20.27 -8.23 -0.43
N THR A 6 19.83 -6.97 -0.46
CA THR A 6 20.69 -5.80 -0.59
C THR A 6 21.53 -5.64 0.68
N PRO A 7 22.72 -5.02 0.61
CA PRO A 7 23.56 -4.79 1.78
C PRO A 7 22.75 -4.04 2.85
N ASP A 8 22.80 -4.51 4.09
CA ASP A 8 22.29 -3.85 5.32
C ASP A 8 20.77 -3.76 5.52
N GLY A 9 19.96 -4.64 4.91
CA GLY A 9 18.51 -4.66 5.18
C GLY A 9 17.73 -3.52 4.51
N ALA A 10 18.40 -2.78 3.61
CA ALA A 10 17.74 -1.87 2.69
C ALA A 10 16.75 -2.64 1.80
N LEU A 11 15.61 -2.04 1.52
CA LEU A 11 14.61 -2.55 0.60
C LEU A 11 14.92 -2.06 -0.82
N PRO A 12 15.04 -2.98 -1.80
CA PRO A 12 15.18 -2.58 -3.19
C PRO A 12 13.93 -1.85 -3.69
N GLN A 13 14.05 -1.15 -4.81
CA GLN A 13 12.88 -0.59 -5.49
C GLN A 13 11.89 -1.71 -5.82
N GLY A 14 10.63 -1.47 -5.47
CA GLY A 14 9.52 -2.39 -5.71
C GLY A 14 8.85 -2.18 -7.06
N VAL A 15 7.64 -2.72 -7.21
CA VAL A 15 6.84 -2.60 -8.45
C VAL A 15 6.10 -1.26 -8.57
N ALA A 16 5.99 -0.50 -7.47
CA ALA A 16 5.31 0.80 -7.47
C ALA A 16 6.13 1.89 -8.19
N PRO A 17 5.51 2.73 -9.05
CA PRO A 17 6.12 3.95 -9.53
C PRO A 17 6.34 4.94 -8.38
N GLU A 18 7.59 5.21 -8.01
CA GLU A 18 7.92 6.07 -6.86
C GLU A 18 7.86 7.57 -7.17
N LYS A 19 7.78 7.95 -8.44
CA LYS A 19 7.73 9.36 -8.86
C LYS A 19 6.46 10.00 -8.30
N GLY A 20 6.64 11.05 -7.50
CA GLY A 20 5.55 11.79 -6.88
C GLY A 20 5.04 11.17 -5.58
N LEU A 21 5.58 10.03 -5.14
CA LEU A 21 5.30 9.48 -3.81
C LEU A 21 6.16 10.15 -2.73
N GLN A 22 5.64 10.18 -1.50
CA GLN A 22 6.37 10.61 -0.32
C GLN A 22 7.11 9.44 0.35
N ARG A 23 8.08 9.77 1.20
CA ARG A 23 9.02 8.80 1.78
C ARG A 23 8.36 7.63 2.49
N ASN A 24 7.36 7.85 3.37
CA ASN A 24 6.75 6.71 4.06
C ASN A 24 5.91 5.85 3.10
N THR A 25 5.24 6.48 2.13
CA THR A 25 4.52 5.77 1.06
C THR A 25 5.47 4.90 0.24
N ILE A 26 6.67 5.40 -0.12
CA ILE A 26 7.70 4.64 -0.82
C ILE A 26 8.20 3.48 0.05
N LEU A 27 8.51 3.75 1.32
CA LEU A 27 8.97 2.73 2.26
C LEU A 27 7.97 1.58 2.35
N LEU A 28 6.68 1.88 2.51
CA LEU A 28 5.62 0.89 2.58
C LEU A 28 5.47 0.12 1.25
N ALA A 29 5.48 0.81 0.11
CA ALA A 29 5.37 0.17 -1.20
C ALA A 29 6.52 -0.82 -1.47
N ARG A 30 7.75 -0.45 -1.10
CA ARG A 30 8.92 -1.35 -1.17
C ARG A 30 8.81 -2.52 -0.22
N ALA A 31 8.35 -2.29 1.02
CA ALA A 31 8.16 -3.34 2.01
C ALA A 31 7.13 -4.37 1.56
N ILE A 32 6.01 -3.91 0.98
CA ILE A 32 4.98 -4.78 0.40
C ILE A 32 5.54 -5.56 -0.79
N SER A 33 6.26 -4.91 -1.70
CA SER A 33 6.88 -5.60 -2.85
C SER A 33 7.87 -6.69 -2.42
N ALA A 34 8.62 -6.47 -1.34
CA ALA A 34 9.55 -7.45 -0.80
C ALA A 34 8.85 -8.61 -0.07
N ALA A 35 7.77 -8.33 0.67
CA ALA A 35 7.04 -9.31 1.45
C ALA A 35 6.08 -10.17 0.61
N PHE A 36 5.57 -9.63 -0.50
CA PHE A 36 4.54 -10.24 -1.34
C PHE A 36 4.99 -10.27 -2.81
N PRO A 37 5.89 -11.18 -3.20
CA PRO A 37 6.35 -11.31 -4.59
C PRO A 37 5.23 -11.69 -5.57
N GLU A 38 4.06 -12.13 -5.09
CA GLU A 38 2.85 -12.34 -5.89
C GLU A 38 2.21 -11.03 -6.38
N ILE A 39 2.53 -9.89 -5.77
CA ILE A 39 2.06 -8.57 -6.19
C ILE A 39 2.96 -8.05 -7.31
N SER A 40 2.39 -7.94 -8.51
CA SER A 40 3.11 -7.46 -9.69
C SER A 40 2.79 -6.01 -10.07
N ASP A 41 1.78 -5.40 -9.45
CA ASP A 41 1.32 -4.04 -9.78
C ASP A 41 0.90 -3.29 -8.51
N ILE A 42 1.43 -2.08 -8.37
CA ILE A 42 1.06 -1.13 -7.32
C ILE A 42 0.88 0.24 -7.96
N GLY A 43 -0.35 0.74 -7.94
CA GLY A 43 -0.67 2.11 -8.31
C GLY A 43 -0.22 3.11 -7.24
N GLY A 44 -0.09 4.38 -7.60
CA GLY A 44 0.42 5.41 -6.69
C GLY A 44 -0.04 6.81 -7.08
N TYR A 45 0.92 7.73 -7.15
CA TYR A 45 0.67 9.13 -7.49
C TYR A 45 -0.12 9.28 -8.81
N ARG A 46 -1.23 10.01 -8.74
CA ARG A 46 -2.07 10.42 -9.88
C ARG A 46 -2.96 11.58 -9.47
N GLN A 47 -3.51 12.30 -10.44
CA GLN A 47 -4.59 13.25 -10.17
C GLN A 47 -5.88 12.50 -9.80
N ASP A 48 -6.55 12.98 -8.77
CA ASP A 48 -7.74 12.38 -8.16
C ASP A 48 -8.52 13.49 -7.44
N ALA A 49 -9.80 13.25 -7.13
CA ALA A 49 -10.65 14.18 -6.39
C ALA A 49 -10.24 14.33 -4.92
N LEU A 50 -9.64 13.28 -4.34
CA LEU A 50 -9.20 13.25 -2.94
C LEU A 50 -7.70 13.49 -2.83
N LYS A 51 -7.26 14.06 -1.71
CA LYS A 51 -5.89 14.57 -1.54
C LYS A 51 -4.78 13.51 -1.56
N TRP A 52 -5.06 12.24 -1.29
CA TRP A 52 -4.00 11.28 -0.96
C TRP A 52 -3.14 10.89 -2.18
N HIS A 53 -3.72 10.41 -3.28
CA HIS A 53 -2.95 10.11 -4.50
C HIS A 53 -2.25 11.36 -5.09
N PRO A 54 -2.92 12.53 -5.24
CA PRO A 54 -2.30 13.73 -5.79
C PRO A 54 -1.13 14.27 -4.97
N ASN A 55 -1.08 13.97 -3.67
CA ASN A 55 0.01 14.42 -2.79
C ASN A 55 1.05 13.32 -2.50
N GLY A 56 0.99 12.18 -3.19
CA GLY A 56 1.95 11.09 -3.01
C GLY A 56 1.80 10.31 -1.71
N LEU A 57 0.63 10.38 -1.08
CA LEU A 57 0.35 9.81 0.23
C LEU A 57 -0.25 8.41 0.15
N ALA A 58 -0.70 7.96 -1.02
CA ALA A 58 -1.39 6.69 -1.16
C ALA A 58 -0.87 5.81 -2.30
N ILE A 59 -1.07 4.51 -2.10
CA ILE A 59 -0.83 3.44 -3.06
C ILE A 59 -2.05 2.53 -3.13
N ASP A 60 -2.26 1.94 -4.30
CA ASP A 60 -3.26 0.90 -4.54
C ASP A 60 -2.53 -0.39 -4.85
N VAL A 61 -2.55 -1.35 -3.92
CA VAL A 61 -1.88 -2.65 -4.08
C VAL A 61 -2.83 -3.59 -4.81
N MET A 62 -2.58 -3.80 -6.10
CA MET A 62 -3.48 -4.57 -6.97
C MET A 62 -3.41 -6.06 -6.63
N ILE A 63 -4.56 -6.66 -6.34
CA ILE A 63 -4.64 -8.06 -5.92
C ILE A 63 -4.94 -8.94 -7.15
N PRO A 64 -4.03 -9.83 -7.56
CA PRO A 64 -4.29 -10.76 -8.66
C PRO A 64 -5.41 -11.73 -8.27
N ASN A 65 -6.29 -12.06 -9.22
CA ASN A 65 -7.42 -12.97 -9.01
C ASN A 65 -8.28 -12.60 -7.78
N TYR A 66 -8.49 -11.29 -7.52
CA TYR A 66 -9.11 -10.76 -6.30
C TYR A 66 -10.51 -11.30 -5.95
N SER A 67 -11.23 -11.88 -6.91
CA SER A 67 -12.53 -12.51 -6.68
C SER A 67 -12.43 -13.94 -6.14
N SER A 68 -11.27 -14.60 -6.32
CA SER A 68 -11.00 -15.96 -5.84
C SER A 68 -10.76 -16.00 -4.33
N ALA A 69 -10.73 -17.21 -3.75
CA ALA A 69 -10.41 -17.39 -2.34
C ALA A 69 -8.95 -17.01 -2.04
N GLU A 70 -8.03 -17.37 -2.95
CA GLU A 70 -6.60 -17.09 -2.87
C GLU A 70 -6.32 -15.59 -2.98
N GLY A 71 -7.00 -14.89 -3.92
CA GLY A 71 -6.88 -13.44 -4.05
C GLY A 71 -7.37 -12.71 -2.79
N LYS A 72 -8.51 -13.12 -2.23
CA LYS A 72 -9.01 -12.57 -0.96
C LYS A 72 -8.02 -12.79 0.18
N ALA A 73 -7.51 -14.01 0.33
CA ALA A 73 -6.52 -14.33 1.35
C ALA A 73 -5.21 -13.54 1.17
N LEU A 74 -4.77 -13.29 -0.07
CA LEU A 74 -3.64 -12.42 -0.36
C LEU A 74 -3.92 -10.97 0.08
N GLY A 75 -5.07 -10.41 -0.30
CA GLY A 75 -5.47 -9.07 0.13
C GLY A 75 -5.57 -8.92 1.66
N ASP A 76 -6.09 -9.95 2.34
CA ASP A 76 -6.16 -9.98 3.80
C ASP A 76 -4.76 -9.97 4.44
N ARG A 77 -3.79 -10.70 3.87
CA ARG A 77 -2.40 -10.66 4.33
C ARG A 77 -1.73 -9.30 4.08
N VAL A 78 -1.98 -8.67 2.94
CA VAL A 78 -1.44 -7.33 2.62
C VAL A 78 -2.00 -6.30 3.61
N LEU A 79 -3.32 -6.32 3.86
CA LEU A 79 -3.96 -5.48 4.86
C LEU A 79 -3.36 -5.71 6.26
N ALA A 80 -3.25 -6.97 6.67
CA ALA A 80 -2.71 -7.31 7.99
C ALA A 80 -1.26 -6.82 8.16
N PHE A 81 -0.43 -6.96 7.12
CA PHE A 81 0.94 -6.45 7.10
C PHE A 81 0.97 -4.92 7.27
N ALA A 82 0.16 -4.18 6.51
CA ALA A 82 0.09 -2.73 6.63
C ALA A 82 -0.33 -2.29 8.03
N MET A 83 -1.35 -2.95 8.61
CA MET A 83 -1.86 -2.62 9.95
C MET A 83 -0.89 -3.00 11.07
N GLN A 84 -0.19 -4.13 10.97
CA GLN A 84 0.80 -4.57 11.96
C GLN A 84 1.96 -3.57 12.09
N HIS A 85 2.28 -2.86 11.00
CA HIS A 85 3.36 -1.89 10.92
C HIS A 85 2.85 -0.45 10.80
N ALA A 86 1.60 -0.19 11.17
CA ALA A 86 0.94 1.10 10.97
C ALA A 86 1.73 2.28 11.56
N SER A 87 2.21 2.16 12.80
CA SER A 87 3.01 3.20 13.46
C SER A 87 4.35 3.45 12.78
N ARG A 88 4.99 2.39 12.29
CA ARG A 88 6.28 2.47 11.61
C ARG A 88 6.19 3.24 10.29
N TYR A 89 5.09 3.04 9.56
CA TYR A 89 4.91 3.63 8.24
C TYR A 89 4.08 4.92 8.26
N GLY A 90 3.69 5.41 9.45
CA GLY A 90 2.77 6.55 9.57
C GLY A 90 1.49 6.30 8.79
N LEU A 91 0.85 5.16 9.01
CA LEU A 91 -0.37 4.78 8.31
C LEU A 91 -1.54 5.67 8.75
N ASP A 92 -2.18 6.33 7.79
CA ASP A 92 -3.40 7.12 8.01
C ASP A 92 -4.62 6.18 8.02
N HIS A 93 -4.78 5.40 6.95
CA HIS A 93 -5.78 4.34 6.86
C HIS A 93 -5.47 3.33 5.75
N ALA A 94 -6.15 2.18 5.79
CA ALA A 94 -6.22 1.23 4.70
C ALA A 94 -7.69 0.91 4.37
N ILE A 95 -7.97 0.55 3.12
CA ILE A 95 -9.30 0.12 2.68
C ILE A 95 -9.16 -1.20 1.92
N TRP A 96 -9.97 -2.17 2.32
CA TRP A 96 -10.08 -3.45 1.63
C TRP A 96 -11.53 -3.93 1.67
N ARG A 97 -12.09 -4.22 0.50
CA ARG A 97 -13.44 -4.77 0.29
C ARG A 97 -14.51 -4.00 1.08
N GLN A 98 -14.62 -2.70 0.79
CA GLN A 98 -15.54 -1.75 1.44
C GLN A 98 -15.40 -1.62 2.97
N THR A 99 -14.25 -2.00 3.52
CA THR A 99 -13.98 -1.81 4.94
C THR A 99 -12.75 -0.93 5.08
N MET A 100 -12.91 0.16 5.83
CA MET A 100 -11.84 1.08 6.20
C MET A 100 -11.27 0.68 7.56
N TYR A 101 -9.95 0.66 7.63
CA TYR A 101 -9.16 0.30 8.80
C TYR A 101 -8.26 1.47 9.18
N THR A 102 -8.32 1.87 10.45
CA THR A 102 -7.48 2.91 11.04
C THR A 102 -6.92 2.37 12.34
N GLN A 103 -5.62 2.58 12.59
CA GLN A 103 -4.97 2.02 13.78
C GLN A 103 -5.67 2.50 15.07
N GLY A 104 -5.94 1.57 15.98
CA GLY A 104 -6.59 1.86 17.26
C GLY A 104 -8.10 2.12 17.19
N SER A 105 -8.72 2.00 16.02
CA SER A 105 -10.16 2.15 15.81
C SER A 105 -10.81 0.86 15.34
N SER A 106 -12.10 0.69 15.62
CA SER A 106 -12.89 -0.40 15.03
C SER A 106 -13.02 -0.23 13.51
N PRO A 107 -13.03 -1.32 12.72
CA PRO A 107 -13.25 -1.25 11.28
C PRO A 107 -14.58 -0.57 10.94
N ARG A 108 -14.61 0.22 9.87
CA ARG A 108 -15.78 0.98 9.43
C ARG A 108 -16.18 0.60 8.01
N GLY A 109 -17.44 0.21 7.83
CA GLY A 109 -18.00 -0.08 6.51
C GLY A 109 -18.12 1.16 5.62
N MET A 110 -18.07 0.93 4.31
CA MET A 110 -18.28 1.92 3.27
C MET A 110 -19.53 1.57 2.44
N ASP A 111 -20.27 2.60 2.04
CA ASP A 111 -21.36 2.42 1.07
C ASP A 111 -20.82 1.98 -0.30
N SER A 112 -21.67 1.31 -1.07
CA SER A 112 -21.33 0.93 -2.45
C SER A 112 -21.26 2.14 -3.37
N ARG A 113 -20.23 2.17 -4.21
CA ARG A 113 -19.90 3.24 -5.17
C ARG A 113 -19.91 2.77 -6.62
N GLY A 114 -20.47 1.58 -6.89
CA GLY A 114 -20.83 1.15 -8.25
C GLY A 114 -19.79 0.33 -9.01
N GLY A 115 -18.82 -0.31 -8.34
CA GLY A 115 -17.90 -1.25 -9.00
C GLY A 115 -16.77 -1.71 -8.09
N ASP A 116 -16.08 -2.79 -8.48
CA ASP A 116 -15.05 -3.44 -7.66
C ASP A 116 -13.91 -2.48 -7.29
N THR A 117 -13.40 -1.72 -8.25
CA THR A 117 -12.36 -0.70 -8.00
C THR A 117 -12.84 0.38 -7.05
N ALA A 118 -14.00 1.00 -7.30
CA ALA A 118 -14.53 2.06 -6.43
C ALA A 118 -14.86 1.56 -5.01
N ASN A 119 -15.13 0.26 -4.87
CA ASN A 119 -15.42 -0.43 -3.63
C ASN A 119 -14.21 -1.16 -3.03
N HIS A 120 -13.02 -1.02 -3.62
CA HIS A 120 -11.76 -1.59 -3.13
C HIS A 120 -11.78 -3.12 -3.04
N PHE A 121 -12.45 -3.79 -3.97
CA PHE A 121 -12.51 -5.25 -4.03
C PHE A 121 -11.33 -5.88 -4.78
N ASP A 122 -10.71 -5.12 -5.69
CA ASP A 122 -9.61 -5.55 -6.55
C ASP A 122 -8.23 -5.07 -6.10
N HIS A 123 -8.17 -4.16 -5.13
CA HIS A 123 -6.93 -3.67 -4.55
C HIS A 123 -7.07 -3.31 -3.06
N VAL A 124 -5.97 -3.41 -2.32
CA VAL A 124 -5.86 -2.82 -0.98
C VAL A 124 -5.36 -1.39 -1.14
N HIS A 125 -6.22 -0.41 -0.87
CA HIS A 125 -5.81 0.99 -0.82
C HIS A 125 -5.13 1.28 0.51
N ILE A 126 -4.01 2.00 0.46
CA ILE A 126 -3.27 2.37 1.66
C ILE A 126 -2.84 3.83 1.57
N ALA A 127 -3.22 4.62 2.57
CA ALA A 127 -2.81 6.00 2.74
C ALA A 127 -1.89 6.16 3.96
N THR A 128 -0.88 7.01 3.82
CA THR A 128 0.05 7.39 4.90
C THR A 128 -0.10 8.88 5.24
N GLU A 129 0.46 9.26 6.38
CA GLU A 129 0.67 10.65 6.80
C GLU A 129 1.74 11.35 5.94
N GLY A 130 2.47 10.61 5.09
CA GLY A 130 3.45 11.13 4.15
C GLY A 130 4.88 11.06 4.68
N GLY A 131 5.40 12.17 5.20
CA GLY A 131 6.78 12.25 5.66
C GLY A 131 7.73 12.97 4.70
N GLY A 132 7.20 13.71 3.72
CA GLY A 132 7.95 14.57 2.80
C GLY A 132 8.38 13.88 1.52
N TYR A 133 8.67 14.68 0.48
CA TYR A 133 9.19 14.17 -0.79
C TYR A 133 10.66 13.74 -0.65
N PRO A 134 11.10 12.71 -1.39
CA PRO A 134 12.50 12.33 -1.46
C PRO A 134 13.39 13.46 -1.97
N THR A 135 14.62 13.51 -1.46
CA THR A 135 15.67 14.46 -1.82
C THR A 135 16.85 13.79 -2.54
N GLY A 136 16.85 12.45 -2.62
CA GLY A 136 17.79 11.65 -3.40
C GLY A 136 18.88 10.95 -2.56
N GLY A 137 18.91 11.16 -1.25
CA GLY A 137 19.85 10.53 -0.32
C GLY A 137 19.23 9.47 0.60
N GLU A 138 17.94 9.18 0.42
CA GLU A 138 17.20 8.28 1.31
C GLU A 138 17.61 6.82 1.15
N THR A 139 17.75 6.12 2.27
CA THR A 139 17.77 4.66 2.33
C THR A 139 16.46 4.19 2.94
N TYR A 140 15.75 3.32 2.24
CA TYR A 140 14.51 2.69 2.72
C TYR A 140 14.84 1.32 3.30
N ALA A 141 14.60 1.08 4.58
CA ALA A 141 14.99 -0.16 5.28
C ALA A 141 13.96 -0.62 6.34
N LEU A 142 13.96 -1.92 6.62
CA LEU A 142 13.23 -2.55 7.72
C LEU A 142 14.02 -2.61 9.03
#